data_AF-A0A7M5TT88-F1
#
_entry.id   AF-A0A7M5TT88-F1
#
_cell.length_a   1.000
_cell.length_b   1.000
_cell.length_c   1.000
_cell.angle_alpha   90.00
_cell.angle_beta   90.00
_cell.angle_gamma   90.00
#
_symmetry.space_group_name_H-M   'P 1'
#
loop_
_entity.id
_entity.type
_entity.pdbx_description
1 polymer ?
#
loop_
_entity_poly.entity_id
_entity_poly.type
_entity_poly.pdbx_seq_one_letter_code
_entity_poly.pdbx_strand_id
1 'polypeptide(L)'
;MKLFAFISFLSLAHALSKNEIENIRKELNAELTQLEDENTKRANNQVASVVKSDQDAEIDALLRQLTKKEKADGSKDILRQINLDKKDSSKNDLWITMEKAKIDRDEANSKRSTLDKEKAKELLEHHFDKTGKRSQDNQAAASLDALSKLLMNEEKKSEKREVVSDFGRYIPPEKCNDQRSDCHTYKEYCETPEYRLMMRERCPFTCGACMKCLPDKWPAKYCKRIVKLAMCNVDRFKDRIRENCFDSCGFCRANAPPACSFDPEGCCWDGKRFAKDGCRNCADNKQIKNICERLKMECTNKYSPGKYMKEHCPVTCGFCNPKKECHDTFRFRKECKTWAAKGECEVGATKSICPRSCNACADQKNQ
;
A
#
# COMPACT_ATOMS: atom_id res chain seq x y z
N MET A 1 -20.66 -21.41 19.85
CA MET A 1 -21.04 -20.34 20.81
C MET A 1 -21.93 -19.24 20.23
N LYS A 2 -21.79 -18.80 18.97
CA LYS A 2 -22.67 -17.77 18.38
C LYS A 2 -24.14 -18.19 18.19
N LEU A 3 -24.40 -19.49 17.97
CA LEU A 3 -25.77 -20.01 17.81
C LEU A 3 -26.59 -19.97 19.11
N PHE A 4 -25.95 -20.18 20.27
CA PHE A 4 -26.62 -20.10 21.58
C PHE A 4 -26.99 -18.67 21.96
N ALA A 5 -26.18 -17.67 21.55
CA ALA A 5 -26.54 -16.26 21.74
C ALA A 5 -27.80 -15.89 20.95
N PHE A 6 -27.95 -16.39 19.71
CA PHE A 6 -29.13 -16.10 18.89
C PHE A 6 -30.43 -16.70 19.45
N ILE A 7 -30.38 -17.90 20.04
CA ILE A 7 -31.56 -18.53 20.64
C ILE A 7 -32.03 -17.79 21.90
N SER A 8 -31.11 -17.23 22.69
CA SER A 8 -31.46 -16.42 23.88
C SER A 8 -32.11 -15.07 23.51
N PHE A 9 -31.77 -14.47 22.37
CA PHE A 9 -32.41 -13.23 21.91
C PHE A 9 -33.86 -13.46 21.42
N LEU A 10 -34.17 -14.61 20.82
CA LEU A 10 -35.52 -14.92 20.33
C LEU A 10 -36.54 -15.11 21.47
N SER A 11 -36.10 -15.57 22.65
CA SER A 11 -36.98 -15.72 23.82
C SER A 11 -37.36 -14.37 24.47
N LEU A 12 -36.52 -13.33 24.37
CA LEU A 12 -36.85 -11.99 24.89
C LEU A 12 -37.76 -11.17 23.96
N ALA A 13 -37.89 -11.54 22.69
CA ALA A 13 -38.66 -10.77 21.72
C ALA A 13 -40.19 -10.77 21.96
N HIS A 14 -40.71 -11.67 22.79
CA HIS A 14 -42.15 -11.76 23.09
C HIS A 14 -42.64 -10.76 24.16
N ALA A 15 -41.76 -9.96 24.76
CA ALA A 15 -42.10 -9.00 25.81
C ALA A 15 -42.02 -7.53 25.37
N LEU A 16 -41.62 -7.23 24.13
CA LEU A 16 -41.50 -5.86 23.66
C LEU A 16 -42.86 -5.27 23.29
N SER A 17 -43.18 -4.12 23.86
CA SER A 17 -44.38 -3.36 23.51
C SER A 17 -44.28 -2.86 22.06
N LYS A 18 -45.43 -2.65 21.40
CA LYS A 18 -45.47 -2.11 20.02
C LYS A 18 -44.67 -0.81 19.86
N ASN A 19 -44.62 0.01 20.92
CA ASN A 19 -43.90 1.28 20.93
C ASN A 19 -42.37 1.09 20.91
N GLU A 20 -41.85 0.09 21.63
CA GLU A 20 -40.41 -0.22 21.63
C GLU A 20 -39.96 -0.76 20.26
N ILE A 21 -40.79 -1.59 19.63
CA ILE A 21 -40.53 -2.09 18.27
C ILE A 21 -40.51 -0.93 17.26
N GLU A 22 -41.40 0.05 17.41
CA GLU A 22 -41.43 1.22 16.53
C GLU A 22 -40.20 2.12 16.72
N ASN A 23 -39.71 2.29 17.96
CA ASN A 23 -38.49 3.04 18.24
C ASN A 23 -37.24 2.36 17.67
N ILE A 24 -37.09 1.05 17.88
CA ILE A 24 -35.96 0.28 17.30
C ILE A 24 -35.98 0.38 15.77
N ARG A 25 -37.17 0.33 15.16
CA ARG A 25 -37.30 0.50 13.70
C ARG A 25 -36.87 1.88 13.22
N LYS A 26 -37.16 2.94 13.98
CA LYS A 26 -36.73 4.31 13.65
C LYS A 26 -35.22 4.46 13.75
N GLU A 27 -34.59 3.92 14.80
CA GLU A 27 -33.14 3.93 14.96
C GLU A 27 -32.43 3.15 13.84
N LEU A 28 -32.91 1.95 13.53
CA LEU A 28 -32.33 1.13 12.47
C LEU A 28 -32.42 1.80 11.09
N ASN A 29 -33.55 2.46 10.79
CA ASN A 29 -33.70 3.21 9.54
C ASN A 29 -32.77 4.42 9.48
N ALA A 30 -32.55 5.12 10.59
CA ALA A 30 -31.62 6.25 10.64
C ALA A 30 -30.16 5.81 10.41
N GLU A 31 -29.74 4.70 11.02
CA GLU A 31 -28.41 4.12 10.78
C GLU A 31 -28.25 3.66 9.32
N LEU A 32 -29.29 3.08 8.74
CA LEU A 32 -29.27 2.64 7.34
C LEU A 32 -29.08 3.82 6.38
N THR A 33 -29.81 4.93 6.59
CA THR A 33 -29.64 6.15 5.78
C THR A 33 -28.24 6.74 5.95
N GLN A 34 -27.68 6.73 7.16
CA GLN A 34 -26.31 7.20 7.39
C GLN A 34 -25.28 6.36 6.64
N LEU A 35 -25.46 5.03 6.59
CA LEU A 35 -24.58 4.13 5.84
C LEU A 35 -24.68 4.34 4.32
N GLU A 36 -25.88 4.60 3.80
CA GLU A 36 -26.07 4.92 2.37
C GLU A 36 -25.38 6.23 1.98
N ASP A 37 -25.46 7.26 2.82
CA ASP A 37 -24.77 8.53 2.62
C ASP A 37 -23.24 8.37 2.65
N GLU A 38 -22.70 7.58 3.58
CA GLU A 38 -21.27 7.29 3.65
C GLU A 38 -20.77 6.52 2.43
N ASN A 39 -21.53 5.52 1.98
CA ASN A 39 -21.21 4.76 0.78
C ASN A 39 -21.24 5.63 -0.48
N THR A 40 -22.23 6.52 -0.60
CA THR A 40 -22.32 7.49 -1.70
C THR A 40 -21.13 8.46 -1.69
N LYS A 41 -20.71 8.95 -0.52
CA LYS A 41 -19.49 9.78 -0.38
C LYS A 41 -18.24 9.02 -0.80
N ARG A 42 -18.09 7.75 -0.42
CA ARG A 42 -16.96 6.90 -0.84
C ARG A 42 -16.94 6.67 -2.34
N ALA A 43 -18.09 6.38 -2.94
CA ALA A 43 -18.22 6.19 -4.39
C ALA A 43 -17.84 7.47 -5.15
N ASN A 44 -18.34 8.63 -4.73
CA ASN A 44 -18.00 9.92 -5.34
C ASN A 44 -16.49 10.25 -5.21
N ASN A 45 -15.88 9.97 -4.06
CA ASN A 45 -14.43 10.15 -3.88
C ASN A 45 -13.61 9.22 -4.77
N GLN A 46 -14.07 7.97 -4.96
CA GLN A 46 -13.42 7.02 -5.84
C GLN A 46 -13.51 7.45 -7.30
N VAL A 47 -14.69 7.89 -7.77
CA VAL A 47 -14.88 8.44 -9.12
C VAL A 47 -14.01 9.68 -9.34
N ALA A 48 -13.96 10.61 -8.38
CA ALA A 48 -13.10 11.80 -8.47
C ALA A 48 -11.60 11.43 -8.59
N SER A 49 -11.16 10.37 -7.91
CA SER A 49 -9.77 9.91 -8.00
C SER A 49 -9.41 9.31 -9.37
N VAL A 50 -10.36 8.61 -10.01
CA VAL A 50 -10.18 8.01 -11.35
C VAL A 50 -10.22 9.09 -12.43
N VAL A 51 -11.16 10.03 -12.35
CA VAL A 51 -11.25 11.16 -13.30
C VAL A 51 -9.97 11.98 -13.28
N LYS A 52 -9.38 12.21 -12.10
CA LYS A 52 -8.11 12.93 -11.97
C LYS A 52 -6.95 12.17 -12.63
N SER A 53 -6.89 10.84 -12.49
CA SER A 53 -5.84 10.04 -13.13
C SER A 53 -5.94 10.00 -14.65
N ASP A 54 -7.16 9.99 -15.19
CA ASP A 54 -7.38 9.98 -16.65
C ASP A 54 -7.05 11.35 -17.27
N GLN A 55 -7.40 12.45 -16.60
CA GLN A 55 -7.01 13.81 -17.02
C GLN A 55 -5.50 14.02 -16.99
N ASP A 56 -4.83 13.55 -15.93
CA ASP A 56 -3.37 13.62 -15.82
C ASP A 56 -2.69 12.82 -16.94
N ALA A 57 -3.24 11.65 -17.33
CA ALA A 57 -2.73 10.84 -18.44
C ALA A 57 -2.92 11.52 -19.82
N GLU A 58 -4.05 12.21 -20.04
CA GLU A 58 -4.31 12.96 -21.28
C GLU A 58 -3.40 14.19 -21.41
N ILE A 59 -3.17 14.92 -20.31
CA ILE A 59 -2.20 16.03 -20.26
C ILE A 59 -0.78 15.53 -20.57
N ASP A 60 -0.38 14.40 -19.99
CA ASP A 60 0.94 13.80 -20.23
C ASP A 60 1.11 13.35 -21.69
N ALA A 61 0.04 12.85 -22.31
CA ALA A 61 0.03 12.47 -23.72
C ALA A 61 0.18 13.70 -24.64
N LEU A 62 -0.51 14.81 -24.33
CA LEU A 62 -0.39 16.07 -25.08
C LEU A 62 1.00 16.69 -24.97
N LEU A 63 1.59 16.70 -23.76
CA LEU A 63 2.97 17.19 -23.56
C LEU A 63 4.00 16.37 -24.35
N ARG A 64 3.79 15.05 -24.48
CA ARG A 64 4.63 14.18 -25.32
C ARG A 64 4.46 14.43 -26.81
N GLN A 65 3.29 14.85 -27.27
CA GLN A 65 3.08 15.24 -28.67
C GLN A 65 3.75 16.58 -29.00
N LEU A 66 3.64 17.55 -28.09
CA LEU A 66 4.28 18.86 -28.24
C LEU A 66 5.81 18.76 -28.29
N THR A 67 6.41 18.00 -27.37
CA THR A 67 7.87 17.77 -27.36
C THR A 67 8.39 16.96 -28.55
N LYS A 68 7.55 16.16 -29.20
CA LYS A 68 7.89 15.50 -30.48
C LYS A 68 7.84 16.47 -31.66
N LYS A 69 6.87 17.39 -31.68
CA LYS A 69 6.78 18.42 -32.72
C LYS A 69 7.94 19.41 -32.64
N GLU A 70 8.35 19.82 -31.44
CA GLU A 70 9.54 20.67 -31.23
C GLU A 70 10.86 20.05 -31.71
N LYS A 71 10.93 18.71 -31.79
CA LYS A 71 12.11 18.00 -32.33
C LYS A 71 12.05 17.77 -33.83
N ALA A 72 10.87 17.85 -34.44
CA ALA A 72 10.66 17.65 -35.87
C ALA A 72 10.81 18.97 -36.64
N ASP A 73 10.32 20.07 -36.07
CA ASP A 73 10.54 21.41 -36.60
C ASP A 73 11.84 21.93 -35.99
N GLY A 74 12.94 21.84 -36.74
CA GLY A 74 14.25 22.36 -36.35
C GLY A 74 14.29 23.89 -36.19
N SER A 75 13.48 24.45 -35.30
CA SER A 75 13.36 25.88 -35.05
C SER A 75 14.36 26.30 -33.98
N LYS A 76 15.64 26.39 -34.38
CA LYS A 76 16.67 27.10 -33.62
C LYS A 76 16.44 28.62 -33.58
N ASP A 77 15.50 29.15 -34.35
CA ASP A 77 15.28 30.60 -34.49
C ASP A 77 14.36 31.22 -33.44
N ILE A 78 13.44 30.46 -32.82
CA ILE A 78 12.56 31.00 -31.75
C ILE A 78 13.35 31.26 -30.45
N LEU A 79 14.37 30.45 -30.15
CA LEU A 79 15.27 30.67 -29.01
C LEU A 79 16.27 31.83 -29.22
N ARG A 80 16.42 32.32 -30.46
CA ARG A 80 17.19 33.54 -30.76
C ARG A 80 16.34 34.80 -30.58
N GLN A 81 15.06 34.77 -30.94
CA GLN A 81 14.15 35.91 -30.73
C GLN A 81 13.93 36.20 -29.24
N ILE A 82 13.75 35.17 -28.40
CA ILE A 82 13.55 35.33 -26.95
C ILE A 82 14.80 35.87 -26.22
N ASN A 83 16.00 35.66 -26.79
CA ASN A 83 17.25 36.18 -26.21
C ASN A 83 17.62 37.58 -26.69
N LEU A 84 16.95 38.12 -27.70
CA LEU A 84 17.17 39.50 -28.17
C LEU A 84 16.21 40.51 -27.50
N ASP A 85 15.06 40.07 -26.99
CA ASP A 85 14.09 40.96 -26.31
C ASP A 85 14.29 41.07 -24.78
N LYS A 86 15.29 40.39 -24.22
CA LYS A 86 15.64 40.52 -22.78
C LYS A 86 16.42 41.78 -22.44
N LYS A 87 16.72 42.65 -23.41
CA LYS A 87 17.58 43.80 -23.15
C LYS A 87 16.87 45.01 -22.57
N ASP A 88 15.57 45.23 -22.81
CA ASP A 88 14.90 46.42 -22.27
C ASP A 88 13.39 46.19 -22.05
N SER A 89 13.01 45.40 -21.03
CA SER A 89 11.65 45.50 -20.49
C SER A 89 11.59 45.18 -19.01
N SER A 90 10.95 46.10 -18.29
CA SER A 90 10.73 46.12 -16.85
C SER A 90 10.03 44.84 -16.38
N LYS A 91 10.56 44.22 -15.31
CA LYS A 91 10.03 43.01 -14.67
C LYS A 91 8.55 43.11 -14.24
N ASN A 92 7.95 44.29 -14.22
CA ASN A 92 6.55 44.47 -13.85
C ASN A 92 5.55 44.02 -14.92
N ASP A 93 5.87 44.16 -16.21
CA ASP A 93 4.88 43.89 -17.26
C ASP A 93 4.65 42.38 -17.47
N LEU A 94 5.67 41.56 -17.22
CA LEU A 94 5.55 40.10 -17.30
C LEU A 94 4.65 39.53 -16.19
N TRP A 95 4.70 40.10 -14.99
CA TRP A 95 3.86 39.66 -13.88
C TRP A 95 2.40 40.01 -14.12
N ILE A 96 2.10 41.22 -14.61
CA ILE A 96 0.74 41.65 -14.95
C ILE A 96 0.15 40.77 -16.06
N THR A 97 0.96 40.40 -17.05
CA THR A 97 0.51 39.54 -18.16
C THR A 97 0.21 38.10 -17.69
N MET A 98 1.03 37.56 -16.77
CA MET A 98 0.81 36.23 -16.19
C MET A 98 -0.41 36.19 -15.26
N GLU A 99 -0.63 37.25 -14.47
CA GLU A 99 -1.78 37.35 -13.56
C GLU A 99 -3.10 37.50 -14.36
N LYS A 100 -3.09 38.27 -15.46
CA LYS A 100 -4.25 38.41 -16.35
C LYS A 100 -4.60 37.09 -17.03
N ALA A 101 -3.61 36.34 -17.53
CA ALA A 101 -3.82 35.01 -18.11
C ALA A 101 -4.33 33.97 -17.10
N LYS A 102 -4.06 34.16 -15.80
CA LYS A 102 -4.58 33.32 -14.72
C LYS A 102 -6.05 33.64 -14.44
N ILE A 103 -6.40 34.93 -14.35
CA ILE A 103 -7.79 35.39 -14.18
C ILE A 103 -8.67 34.92 -15.35
N ASP A 104 -8.22 35.08 -16.59
CA ASP A 104 -8.98 34.65 -17.77
C ASP A 104 -9.21 33.13 -17.80
N ARG A 105 -8.25 32.34 -17.30
CA ARG A 105 -8.36 30.88 -17.17
C ARG A 105 -9.35 30.47 -16.09
N ASP A 106 -9.31 31.14 -14.94
CA ASP A 106 -10.21 30.86 -13.82
C ASP A 106 -11.65 31.26 -14.16
N GLU A 107 -11.84 32.34 -14.93
CA GLU A 107 -13.15 32.76 -15.45
C GLU A 107 -13.71 31.77 -16.48
N ALA A 108 -12.86 31.26 -17.38
CA ALA A 108 -13.25 30.22 -18.35
C ALA A 108 -13.64 28.89 -17.66
N ASN A 109 -12.92 28.49 -16.62
CA ASN A 109 -13.23 27.29 -15.84
C ASN A 109 -14.53 27.45 -15.02
N SER A 110 -14.78 28.64 -14.47
CA SER A 110 -16.04 28.95 -13.78
C SER A 110 -17.25 28.85 -14.71
N LYS A 111 -17.13 29.40 -15.93
CA LYS A 111 -18.20 29.35 -16.96
C LYS A 111 -18.46 27.93 -17.49
N ARG A 112 -17.43 27.08 -17.55
CA ARG A 112 -17.57 25.68 -17.96
C ARG A 112 -18.27 24.83 -16.89
N SER A 113 -17.96 25.06 -15.62
CA SER A 113 -18.61 24.36 -14.50
C SER A 113 -20.10 24.66 -14.35
N THR A 114 -20.57 25.85 -14.76
CA THR A 114 -22.00 26.19 -14.71
C THR A 114 -22.76 25.55 -15.88
N LEU A 115 -22.16 25.52 -17.07
CA LEU A 115 -22.75 24.90 -18.27
C LEU A 115 -22.95 23.38 -18.10
N ASP A 116 -21.98 22.69 -17.49
CA ASP A 116 -22.08 21.24 -17.27
C ASP A 116 -23.14 20.88 -16.21
N LYS A 117 -23.40 21.76 -15.23
CA LYS A 117 -24.44 21.58 -14.21
C LYS A 117 -25.85 21.78 -14.77
N GLU A 118 -26.06 22.78 -15.62
CA GLU A 118 -27.36 22.99 -16.27
C GLU A 118 -27.69 21.85 -17.24
N LYS A 119 -26.71 21.38 -18.02
CA LYS A 119 -26.91 20.27 -18.96
C LYS A 119 -27.18 18.93 -18.25
N ALA A 120 -26.56 18.71 -17.09
CA ALA A 120 -26.85 17.55 -16.24
C ALA A 120 -28.26 17.62 -15.62
N LYS A 121 -28.72 18.82 -15.25
CA LYS A 121 -30.08 19.04 -14.72
C LYS A 121 -31.16 18.79 -15.79
N GLU A 122 -30.94 19.28 -17.02
CA GLU A 122 -31.83 19.07 -18.16
C GLU A 122 -31.96 17.58 -18.54
N LEU A 123 -30.84 16.84 -18.48
CA LEU A 123 -30.82 15.38 -18.70
C LEU A 123 -31.55 14.61 -17.59
N LEU A 124 -31.48 15.09 -16.34
CA LEU A 124 -32.19 14.47 -15.22
C LEU A 124 -33.70 14.69 -15.35
N GLU A 125 -34.15 15.91 -15.62
CA GLU A 125 -35.57 16.25 -15.73
C GLU A 125 -36.24 15.51 -16.90
N HIS A 126 -35.55 15.36 -18.04
CA HIS A 126 -36.06 14.58 -19.17
C HIS A 126 -36.14 13.06 -18.88
N HIS A 127 -35.37 12.56 -17.91
CA HIS A 127 -35.41 11.15 -17.51
C HIS A 127 -36.56 10.85 -16.54
N PHE A 128 -36.98 11.83 -15.72
CA PHE A 128 -38.05 11.65 -14.74
C PHE A 128 -39.45 11.74 -15.34
N ASP A 129 -39.65 12.48 -16.43
CA ASP A 129 -40.97 12.68 -17.03
C ASP A 129 -41.46 11.47 -17.88
N LYS A 130 -40.54 10.58 -18.30
CA LYS A 130 -40.87 9.37 -19.08
C LYS A 130 -41.21 8.13 -18.25
N THR A 131 -41.07 8.18 -16.93
CA THR A 131 -41.44 7.08 -16.02
C THR A 131 -42.53 7.50 -15.04
N GLY A 132 -43.62 8.07 -15.57
CA GLY A 132 -44.82 8.38 -14.82
C GLY A 132 -45.93 7.34 -15.05
N LYS A 133 -46.31 6.63 -13.97
CA LYS A 133 -47.60 5.96 -13.75
C LYS A 133 -47.92 4.67 -14.53
N ARG A 134 -47.27 3.57 -14.12
CA ARG A 134 -47.93 2.29 -13.79
C ARG A 134 -46.87 1.36 -13.19
N SER A 135 -47.21 0.65 -12.10
CA SER A 135 -46.39 -0.37 -11.43
C SER A 135 -45.35 0.11 -10.39
N GLN A 136 -45.77 0.81 -9.33
CA GLN A 136 -44.92 0.95 -8.13
C GLN A 136 -44.95 -0.29 -7.22
N ASP A 137 -46.00 -1.12 -7.27
CA ASP A 137 -46.10 -2.27 -6.34
C ASP A 137 -45.32 -3.51 -6.81
N ASN A 138 -45.09 -3.70 -8.11
CA ASN A 138 -44.34 -4.86 -8.62
C ASN A 138 -42.82 -4.63 -8.72
N GLN A 139 -42.35 -3.37 -8.72
CA GLN A 139 -40.92 -3.07 -8.79
C GLN A 139 -40.21 -3.24 -7.43
N ALA A 140 -40.90 -3.01 -6.32
CA ALA A 140 -40.35 -3.24 -4.99
C ALA A 140 -40.08 -4.74 -4.74
N ALA A 141 -41.00 -5.62 -5.15
CA ALA A 141 -40.84 -7.07 -5.02
C ALA A 141 -39.69 -7.61 -5.90
N ALA A 142 -39.58 -7.13 -7.15
CA ALA A 142 -38.48 -7.51 -8.03
C ALA A 142 -37.11 -7.01 -7.51
N SER A 143 -37.07 -5.83 -6.89
CA SER A 143 -35.85 -5.28 -6.31
C SER A 143 -35.41 -6.04 -5.05
N LEU A 144 -36.36 -6.49 -4.21
CA LEU A 144 -36.07 -7.31 -3.03
C LEU A 144 -35.58 -8.72 -3.40
N ASP A 145 -36.15 -9.35 -4.44
CA ASP A 145 -35.68 -10.65 -4.93
C ASP A 145 -34.26 -10.55 -5.53
N ALA A 146 -33.96 -9.47 -6.27
CA ALA A 146 -32.62 -9.21 -6.78
C ALA A 146 -31.59 -8.99 -5.65
N LEU A 147 -31.96 -8.25 -4.60
CA LEU A 147 -31.11 -8.04 -3.42
C LEU A 147 -30.86 -9.34 -2.65
N SER A 148 -31.88 -10.18 -2.47
CA SER A 148 -31.76 -11.48 -1.82
C SER A 148 -30.79 -12.41 -2.57
N LYS A 149 -30.87 -12.44 -3.91
CA LYS A 149 -29.94 -13.21 -4.75
C LYS A 149 -28.50 -12.70 -4.69
N LEU A 150 -28.29 -11.39 -4.52
CA LEU A 150 -26.96 -10.82 -4.35
C LEU A 150 -26.37 -11.15 -2.97
N LEU A 151 -27.16 -11.10 -1.91
CA LEU A 151 -26.71 -11.45 -0.55
C LEU A 151 -26.32 -12.94 -0.44
N MET A 152 -27.12 -13.84 -1.02
CA MET A 152 -26.81 -15.27 -1.07
C MET A 152 -25.53 -15.59 -1.89
N ASN A 153 -25.21 -14.76 -2.89
CA ASN A 153 -23.97 -14.89 -3.65
C ASN A 153 -22.76 -14.35 -2.89
N GLU A 154 -22.91 -13.32 -2.06
CA GLU A 154 -21.82 -12.81 -1.22
C GLU A 154 -21.51 -13.77 -0.05
N GLU A 155 -22.49 -14.48 0.52
CA GLU A 155 -22.23 -15.52 1.54
C GLU A 155 -21.42 -16.70 0.96
N LYS A 156 -21.77 -17.19 -0.24
CA LYS A 156 -20.95 -18.20 -0.95
C LYS A 156 -19.56 -17.71 -1.33
N LYS A 157 -19.36 -16.40 -1.43
CA LYS A 157 -18.06 -15.76 -1.69
C LYS A 157 -17.24 -15.58 -0.41
N SER A 158 -17.91 -15.44 0.74
CA SER A 158 -17.29 -15.32 2.06
C SER A 158 -16.72 -16.65 2.57
N GLU A 159 -17.40 -17.77 2.32
CA GLU A 159 -16.93 -19.12 2.68
C GLU A 159 -15.69 -19.55 1.86
N LYS A 160 -15.55 -19.00 0.63
CA LYS A 160 -14.32 -19.12 -0.17
C LYS A 160 -13.21 -18.13 0.22
N ARG A 161 -13.48 -17.11 1.04
CA ARG A 161 -12.49 -16.09 1.45
C ARG A 161 -11.76 -16.41 2.75
N GLU A 162 -12.31 -17.24 3.64
CA GLU A 162 -11.59 -17.64 4.87
C GLU A 162 -10.40 -18.59 4.64
N VAL A 163 -10.27 -19.17 3.44
CA VAL A 163 -9.11 -20.03 3.08
C VAL A 163 -7.88 -19.21 2.60
N VAL A 164 -7.95 -17.88 2.51
CA VAL A 164 -6.89 -17.04 1.90
C VAL A 164 -6.06 -16.22 2.91
N SER A 165 -6.17 -16.44 4.22
CA SER A 165 -5.32 -15.72 5.20
C SER A 165 -4.07 -16.47 5.68
N ASP A 166 -3.86 -17.72 5.24
CA ASP A 166 -2.61 -18.45 5.52
C ASP A 166 -1.52 -18.13 4.48
N PHE A 167 -1.24 -16.84 4.30
CA PHE A 167 0.02 -16.40 3.71
C PHE A 167 1.13 -16.77 4.71
N GLY A 168 1.55 -18.03 4.63
CA GLY A 168 2.63 -18.59 5.43
C GLY A 168 3.84 -17.65 5.44
N ARG A 169 4.50 -17.56 6.59
CA ARG A 169 5.71 -16.75 6.76
C ARG A 169 6.69 -17.08 5.64
N TYR A 170 7.10 -16.04 4.92
CA TYR A 170 8.06 -16.13 3.84
C TYR A 170 9.35 -16.82 4.30
N ILE A 171 9.66 -17.98 3.71
CA ILE A 171 10.93 -18.68 3.91
C ILE A 171 11.88 -18.30 2.77
N PRO A 172 13.01 -17.62 3.04
CA PRO A 172 14.01 -17.31 2.04
C PRO A 172 14.51 -18.57 1.32
N PRO A 173 14.79 -18.54 0.01
CA PRO A 173 15.27 -19.72 -0.73
C PRO A 173 16.61 -20.26 -0.23
N GLU A 174 17.43 -19.44 0.43
CA GLU A 174 18.67 -19.88 1.09
C GLU A 174 18.40 -20.80 2.29
N LYS A 175 17.21 -20.70 2.89
CA LYS A 175 16.74 -21.53 4.01
C LYS A 175 15.65 -22.52 3.58
N CYS A 176 15.39 -22.60 2.29
CA CYS A 176 14.41 -23.49 1.67
C CYS A 176 15.04 -24.86 1.41
N ASN A 177 15.61 -25.44 2.45
CA ASN A 177 16.00 -26.85 2.46
C ASN A 177 15.23 -27.53 3.56
N ASP A 178 14.91 -28.80 3.34
CA ASP A 178 14.36 -29.64 4.38
C ASP A 178 15.38 -29.76 5.54
N GLN A 179 14.96 -29.41 6.75
CA GLN A 179 15.78 -29.48 7.95
C GLN A 179 15.97 -30.93 8.42
N ARG A 180 15.08 -31.84 8.00
CA ARG A 180 15.16 -33.27 8.29
C ARG A 180 15.43 -34.06 7.02
N SER A 181 16.16 -35.17 7.15
CA SER A 181 16.47 -36.08 6.05
C SER A 181 15.30 -36.99 5.65
N ASP A 182 14.31 -37.16 6.53
CA ASP A 182 13.15 -38.05 6.36
C ASP A 182 11.89 -37.34 5.88
N CYS A 183 12.00 -36.07 5.46
CA CYS A 183 10.87 -35.27 5.00
C CYS A 183 10.05 -35.95 3.88
N HIS A 184 10.70 -36.70 2.98
CA HIS A 184 10.02 -37.45 1.92
C HIS A 184 9.06 -38.52 2.45
N THR A 185 9.39 -39.18 3.57
CA THR A 185 8.52 -40.17 4.23
C THR A 185 7.26 -39.54 4.79
N TYR A 186 7.35 -38.27 5.20
CA TYR A 186 6.25 -37.51 5.81
C TYR A 186 5.51 -36.60 4.83
N LYS A 187 5.70 -36.75 3.51
CA LYS A 187 5.12 -35.84 2.51
C LYS A 187 3.60 -35.68 2.61
N GLU A 188 2.87 -36.74 2.98
CA GLU A 188 1.41 -36.69 3.12
C GLU A 188 0.95 -35.77 4.27
N TYR A 189 1.78 -35.63 5.31
CA TYR A 189 1.52 -34.75 6.45
C TYR A 189 1.59 -33.26 6.10
N CYS A 190 2.10 -32.91 4.92
CA CYS A 190 2.07 -31.53 4.42
C CYS A 190 0.64 -31.03 4.15
N GLU A 191 -0.30 -31.95 3.88
CA GLU A 191 -1.72 -31.63 3.60
C GLU A 191 -2.60 -31.74 4.85
N THR A 192 -2.18 -32.52 5.85
CA THR A 192 -2.90 -32.71 7.12
C THR A 192 -2.86 -31.42 7.96
N PRO A 193 -4.01 -30.80 8.29
CA PRO A 193 -4.08 -29.50 8.97
C PRO A 193 -3.26 -29.42 10.26
N GLU A 194 -3.26 -30.49 11.06
CA GLU A 194 -2.58 -30.58 12.36
C GLU A 194 -1.06 -30.52 12.22
N TYR A 195 -0.51 -31.11 11.14
CA TYR A 195 0.93 -31.23 10.92
C TYR A 195 1.47 -30.22 9.91
N ARG A 196 0.61 -29.61 9.11
CA ARG A 196 0.96 -28.69 8.04
C ARG A 196 1.89 -27.57 8.48
N LEU A 197 1.66 -26.94 9.63
CA LEU A 197 2.53 -25.85 10.12
C LEU A 197 3.95 -26.35 10.45
N MET A 198 4.06 -27.47 11.19
CA MET A 198 5.34 -28.07 11.57
C MET A 198 6.09 -28.63 10.35
N MET A 199 5.35 -29.24 9.42
CA MET A 199 5.88 -29.78 8.18
C MET A 199 6.37 -28.66 7.24
N ARG A 200 5.68 -27.52 7.16
CA ARG A 200 6.16 -26.34 6.42
C ARG A 200 7.41 -25.71 7.04
N GLU A 201 7.60 -25.82 8.36
CA GLU A 201 8.77 -25.29 9.05
C GLU A 201 9.99 -26.20 8.93
N ARG A 202 9.81 -27.51 9.13
CA ARG A 202 10.90 -28.51 9.14
C ARG A 202 11.17 -29.12 7.77
N CYS A 203 10.17 -29.16 6.91
CA CYS A 203 10.23 -29.75 5.57
C CYS A 203 9.69 -28.77 4.50
N PRO A 204 10.17 -27.52 4.46
CA PRO A 204 9.61 -26.50 3.57
C PRO A 204 9.72 -26.86 2.09
N PHE A 205 10.74 -27.62 1.69
CA PHE A 205 10.95 -28.02 0.31
C PHE A 205 10.02 -29.17 -0.07
N THR A 206 9.97 -30.24 0.74
CA THR A 206 9.06 -31.37 0.49
C THR A 206 7.58 -30.95 0.51
N CYS A 207 7.20 -30.02 1.39
CA CYS A 207 5.82 -29.53 1.47
C CYS A 207 5.48 -28.40 0.49
N GLY A 208 6.42 -27.98 -0.36
CA GLY A 208 6.22 -26.85 -1.26
C GLY A 208 5.90 -25.53 -0.52
N ALA A 209 6.28 -25.43 0.75
CA ALA A 209 6.17 -24.21 1.57
C ALA A 209 7.20 -23.16 1.15
N CYS A 210 8.34 -23.66 0.67
CA CYS A 210 9.22 -22.94 -0.21
C CYS A 210 8.40 -22.31 -1.33
N MET A 211 8.35 -20.97 -1.37
CA MET A 211 7.75 -20.28 -2.50
C MET A 211 8.45 -20.77 -3.76
N LYS A 212 7.73 -21.56 -4.56
CA LYS A 212 8.02 -21.62 -5.99
C LYS A 212 7.98 -20.17 -6.45
N CYS A 213 9.08 -19.71 -7.01
CA CYS A 213 9.18 -18.38 -7.57
C CYS A 213 7.92 -18.13 -8.39
N LEU A 214 7.27 -16.97 -8.18
CA LEU A 214 6.18 -16.58 -9.05
C LEU A 214 6.73 -16.66 -10.47
N PRO A 215 6.08 -17.42 -11.37
CA PRO A 215 6.59 -17.56 -12.71
C PRO A 215 6.67 -16.17 -13.35
N ASP A 216 7.60 -16.01 -14.27
CA ASP A 216 7.68 -14.79 -15.05
C ASP A 216 6.34 -14.49 -15.71
N LYS A 217 5.84 -13.26 -15.53
CA LYS A 217 4.62 -12.79 -16.17
C LYS A 217 4.83 -12.58 -17.67
N TRP A 218 6.04 -12.19 -18.07
CA TRP A 218 6.40 -12.07 -19.49
C TRP A 218 6.84 -13.43 -20.07
N PRO A 219 6.67 -13.63 -21.38
CA PRO A 219 7.13 -14.85 -22.03
C PRO A 219 8.62 -15.12 -21.77
N ALA A 220 8.99 -16.37 -21.51
CA ALA A 220 10.35 -16.77 -21.17
C ALA A 220 11.43 -16.24 -22.14
N LYS A 221 11.11 -16.14 -23.44
CA LYS A 221 12.00 -15.56 -24.47
C LYS A 221 12.40 -14.11 -24.17
N TYR A 222 11.47 -13.32 -23.61
CA TYR A 222 11.71 -11.91 -23.27
C TYR A 222 12.57 -11.80 -22.01
N CYS A 223 12.22 -12.54 -20.96
CA CYS A 223 12.98 -12.53 -19.72
C CYS A 223 14.40 -13.09 -19.90
N LYS A 224 14.58 -14.14 -20.72
CA LYS A 224 15.91 -14.65 -21.12
C LYS A 224 16.76 -13.59 -21.83
N ARG A 225 16.15 -12.72 -22.64
CA ARG A 225 16.85 -11.60 -23.29
C ARG A 225 17.27 -10.54 -22.27
N ILE A 226 16.41 -10.20 -21.32
CA ILE A 226 16.71 -9.25 -20.24
C ILE A 226 17.90 -9.73 -19.40
N VAL A 227 17.89 -11.01 -19.01
CA VAL A 227 19.00 -11.63 -18.28
C VAL A 227 20.29 -11.58 -19.10
N LYS A 228 20.23 -11.96 -20.39
CA LYS A 228 21.38 -11.94 -21.31
C LYS A 228 21.98 -10.52 -21.49
N LEU A 229 21.15 -9.48 -21.44
CA LEU A 229 21.58 -8.08 -21.54
C LEU A 229 21.95 -7.47 -20.18
N ALA A 230 22.02 -8.26 -19.11
CA ALA A 230 22.29 -7.80 -17.74
C ALA A 230 21.34 -6.67 -17.26
N MET A 231 20.11 -6.62 -17.79
CA MET A 231 19.17 -5.54 -17.51
C MET A 231 18.45 -5.72 -16.15
N CYS A 232 18.51 -6.90 -15.54
CA CYS A 232 17.90 -7.18 -14.24
C CYS A 232 18.35 -6.21 -13.13
N ASN A 233 19.57 -5.67 -13.22
CA ASN A 233 20.13 -4.79 -12.19
C ASN A 233 20.13 -3.30 -12.56
N VAL A 234 19.57 -2.92 -13.71
CA VAL A 234 19.52 -1.52 -14.14
C VAL A 234 18.40 -0.80 -13.41
N ASP A 235 18.73 0.16 -12.55
CA ASP A 235 17.78 0.84 -11.66
C ASP A 235 16.56 1.41 -12.38
N ARG A 236 16.74 1.98 -13.59
CA ARG A 236 15.64 2.52 -14.40
C ARG A 236 14.54 1.49 -14.74
N PHE A 237 14.89 0.21 -14.85
CA PHE A 237 13.97 -0.86 -15.26
C PHE A 237 13.71 -1.89 -14.17
N LYS A 238 14.45 -1.82 -13.06
CA LYS A 238 14.51 -2.84 -12.02
C LYS A 238 13.13 -3.23 -11.49
N ASP A 239 12.26 -2.26 -11.23
CA ASP A 239 10.93 -2.54 -10.67
C ASP A 239 10.02 -3.23 -11.68
N ARG A 240 9.96 -2.75 -12.93
CA ARG A 240 9.19 -3.40 -14.00
C ARG A 240 9.72 -4.81 -14.29
N ILE A 241 11.04 -5.00 -14.30
CA ILE A 241 11.64 -6.32 -14.52
C ILE A 241 11.37 -7.23 -13.32
N ARG A 242 11.39 -6.70 -12.09
CA ARG A 242 11.01 -7.46 -10.88
C ARG A 242 9.58 -7.96 -10.94
N GLU A 243 8.64 -7.15 -11.43
CA GLU A 243 7.25 -7.55 -11.55
C GLU A 243 6.98 -8.56 -12.67
N ASN A 244 7.75 -8.52 -13.76
CA ASN A 244 7.44 -9.28 -14.97
C ASN A 244 8.39 -10.45 -15.27
N CYS A 245 9.63 -10.38 -14.80
CA CYS A 245 10.67 -11.40 -14.95
C CYS A 245 11.25 -11.80 -13.59
N PHE A 246 10.35 -12.02 -12.61
CA PHE A 246 10.67 -12.27 -11.22
C PHE A 246 11.59 -13.50 -11.03
N ASP A 247 11.29 -14.58 -11.74
CA ASP A 247 12.03 -15.85 -11.67
C ASP A 247 13.31 -15.79 -12.49
N SER A 248 13.22 -15.42 -13.79
CA SER A 248 14.39 -15.36 -14.68
C SER A 248 15.49 -14.43 -14.16
N CYS A 249 15.14 -13.28 -13.58
CA CYS A 249 16.12 -12.35 -13.01
C CYS A 249 16.55 -12.70 -11.59
N GLY A 250 16.05 -13.79 -11.01
CA GLY A 250 16.43 -14.26 -9.68
C GLY A 250 15.93 -13.38 -8.54
N PHE A 251 14.92 -12.53 -8.76
CA PHE A 251 14.33 -11.69 -7.70
C PHE A 251 13.51 -12.49 -6.69
N CYS A 252 13.20 -13.73 -7.03
CA CYS A 252 12.65 -14.72 -6.10
C CYS A 252 13.60 -15.06 -4.96
N ARG A 253 14.91 -14.84 -5.13
CA ARG A 253 15.82 -14.84 -4.00
C ARG A 253 15.42 -13.68 -3.11
N ALA A 254 14.99 -13.98 -1.88
CA ALA A 254 15.04 -12.99 -0.80
C ALA A 254 16.36 -12.27 -0.98
N ASN A 255 16.38 -10.94 -0.99
CA ASN A 255 17.66 -10.25 -0.89
C ASN A 255 18.39 -10.92 0.27
N ALA A 256 19.54 -11.54 -0.02
CA ALA A 256 20.33 -12.22 1.00
C ALA A 256 20.37 -11.27 2.19
N PRO A 257 19.91 -11.69 3.37
CA PRO A 257 19.88 -10.79 4.50
C PRO A 257 21.30 -10.24 4.64
N PRO A 258 21.46 -8.94 4.97
CA PRO A 258 22.75 -8.26 4.87
C PRO A 258 23.82 -9.10 5.58
N ALA A 259 25.06 -9.12 5.08
CA ALA A 259 26.09 -10.06 5.55
C ALA A 259 26.32 -10.05 7.07
N CYS A 260 25.95 -8.95 7.74
CA CYS A 260 25.98 -8.77 9.20
C CYS A 260 24.81 -9.40 9.98
N SER A 261 23.77 -9.88 9.30
CA SER A 261 22.54 -10.38 9.92
C SER A 261 22.73 -11.72 10.64
N PHE A 262 23.83 -12.39 10.34
CA PHE A 262 24.26 -13.63 10.96
C PHE A 262 25.41 -13.43 11.96
N ASP A 263 25.96 -12.22 12.06
CA ASP A 263 26.99 -11.92 13.04
C ASP A 263 26.34 -11.81 14.44
N PRO A 264 27.00 -12.29 15.51
CA PRO A 264 26.46 -12.23 16.87
C PRO A 264 26.12 -10.80 17.33
N GLU A 265 26.84 -9.78 16.83
CA GLU A 265 26.57 -8.38 17.15
C GLU A 265 25.44 -7.75 16.30
N GLY A 266 24.99 -8.44 15.25
CA GLY A 266 23.95 -7.98 14.34
C GLY A 266 24.38 -6.89 13.35
N CYS A 267 23.39 -6.31 12.68
CA CYS A 267 23.57 -5.25 11.68
C CYS A 267 23.27 -3.86 12.26
N CYS A 268 24.06 -2.89 11.82
CA CYS A 268 23.69 -1.48 11.95
C CYS A 268 22.49 -1.13 11.08
N TRP A 269 21.86 0.03 11.32
CA TRP A 269 20.68 0.48 10.57
C TRP A 269 20.96 0.72 9.07
N ASP A 270 22.24 0.85 8.69
CA ASP A 270 22.70 0.94 7.31
C ASP A 270 23.00 -0.43 6.67
N GLY A 271 22.73 -1.53 7.38
CA GLY A 271 22.99 -2.88 6.92
C GLY A 271 24.47 -3.26 6.88
N LYS A 272 25.34 -2.49 7.56
CA LYS A 272 26.76 -2.83 7.71
C LYS A 272 27.04 -3.53 9.04
N ARG A 273 28.18 -4.22 9.09
CA ARG A 273 28.69 -4.88 10.29
C ARG A 273 28.94 -3.86 11.40
N PHE A 274 28.71 -4.30 12.63
CA PHE A 274 29.15 -3.61 13.82
C PHE A 274 30.67 -3.41 13.74
N ALA A 275 31.14 -2.17 13.71
CA ALA A 275 32.58 -1.89 13.79
C ALA A 275 33.03 -1.97 15.25
N LYS A 276 34.35 -2.01 15.49
CA LYS A 276 34.93 -2.03 16.84
C LYS A 276 34.46 -0.85 17.72
N ASP A 277 34.10 0.26 17.09
CA ASP A 277 33.60 1.48 17.73
C ASP A 277 32.05 1.57 17.77
N GLY A 278 31.36 0.48 17.42
CA GLY A 278 29.92 0.43 17.25
C GLY A 278 29.43 0.84 15.87
N CYS A 279 28.11 1.00 15.74
CA CYS A 279 27.53 1.54 14.51
C CYS A 279 27.95 2.99 14.30
N ARG A 280 28.35 3.32 13.06
CA ARG A 280 28.79 4.67 12.65
C ARG A 280 27.82 5.73 13.19
N ASN A 281 28.31 6.86 13.71
CA ASN A 281 27.51 7.87 14.42
C ASN A 281 26.07 8.03 13.88
N CYS A 282 25.12 7.68 14.74
CA CYS A 282 23.69 7.90 14.52
C CYS A 282 23.38 9.39 14.59
N ALA A 283 23.52 10.10 13.48
CA ALA A 283 23.20 11.52 13.39
C ALA A 283 22.67 11.84 11.99
N ASP A 284 21.69 12.74 11.93
CA ASP A 284 21.30 13.35 10.68
C ASP A 284 22.44 14.21 10.13
N ASN A 285 22.58 14.25 8.81
CA ASN A 285 23.57 15.09 8.16
C ASN A 285 23.22 16.57 8.39
N LYS A 286 24.09 17.27 9.13
CA LYS A 286 23.92 18.67 9.52
C LYS A 286 23.75 19.62 8.32
N GLN A 287 24.37 19.31 7.18
CA GLN A 287 24.29 20.14 5.98
C GLN A 287 22.90 20.16 5.35
N ILE A 288 22.09 19.13 5.60
CA ILE A 288 20.76 18.95 4.99
C ILE A 288 19.64 18.85 6.04
N LYS A 289 19.86 19.39 7.24
CA LYS A 289 18.89 19.32 8.36
C LYS A 289 17.47 19.75 7.95
N ASN A 290 17.34 20.81 7.15
CA ASN A 290 16.06 21.32 6.67
C ASN A 290 15.36 20.36 5.68
N ILE A 291 16.13 19.53 4.96
CA ILE A 291 15.60 18.50 4.08
C ILE A 291 15.04 17.35 4.92
N CYS A 292 15.75 16.95 5.99
CA CYS A 292 15.32 15.85 6.85
C CYS A 292 13.91 16.10 7.44
N GLU A 293 13.66 17.26 8.03
CA GLU A 293 12.35 17.59 8.62
C GLU A 293 11.22 17.63 7.57
N ARG A 294 11.49 18.25 6.43
CA ARG A 294 10.51 18.42 5.36
C ARG A 294 10.14 17.10 4.68
N LEU A 295 11.09 16.19 4.53
CA LEU A 295 10.90 14.90 3.86
C LEU A 295 10.71 13.74 4.83
N LYS A 296 10.39 14.01 6.10
CA LYS A 296 10.18 12.97 7.13
C LYS A 296 9.14 11.92 6.72
N MET A 297 8.16 12.30 5.91
CA MET A 297 7.13 11.38 5.41
C MET A 297 7.70 10.34 4.43
N GLU A 298 8.80 10.65 3.75
CA GLU A 298 9.47 9.76 2.80
C GLU A 298 10.27 8.64 3.48
N CYS A 299 10.46 8.67 4.80
CA CYS A 299 11.21 7.65 5.53
C CYS A 299 10.62 6.24 5.36
N THR A 300 9.31 6.13 5.12
CA THR A 300 8.61 4.86 4.86
C THR A 300 8.68 4.43 3.40
N ASN A 301 9.10 5.32 2.49
CA ASN A 301 9.18 5.04 1.07
C ASN A 301 10.26 3.98 0.80
N LYS A 302 9.95 3.03 -0.09
CA LYS A 302 10.88 1.96 -0.49
C LYS A 302 11.83 2.40 -1.61
N TYR A 303 11.50 3.47 -2.32
CA TYR A 303 12.26 3.98 -3.45
C TYR A 303 13.38 4.94 -3.03
N SER A 304 14.01 5.59 -4.01
CA SER A 304 15.14 6.50 -3.82
C SER A 304 14.93 7.57 -2.73
N PRO A 305 13.76 8.23 -2.59
CA PRO A 305 13.56 9.22 -1.52
C PRO A 305 13.72 8.62 -0.12
N GLY A 306 13.11 7.45 0.12
CA GLY A 306 13.24 6.79 1.41
C GLY A 306 14.62 6.19 1.66
N LYS A 307 15.32 5.75 0.60
CA LYS A 307 16.74 5.34 0.72
C LYS A 307 17.64 6.53 1.09
N TYR A 308 17.46 7.66 0.42
CA TYR A 308 18.20 8.89 0.72
C TYR A 308 17.97 9.34 2.17
N MET A 309 16.71 9.31 2.61
CA MET A 309 16.33 9.65 3.97
C MET A 309 16.92 8.69 5.01
N LYS A 310 16.98 7.39 4.73
CA LYS A 310 17.66 6.39 5.60
C LYS A 310 19.15 6.65 5.73
N GLU A 311 19.79 7.05 4.64
CA GLU A 311 21.23 7.22 4.57
C GLU A 311 21.70 8.54 5.19
N HIS A 312 20.95 9.62 5.02
CA HIS A 312 21.37 10.95 5.47
C HIS A 312 20.56 11.52 6.64
N CYS A 313 19.38 10.97 6.92
CA CYS A 313 18.50 11.42 8.00
C CYS A 313 18.03 10.26 8.91
N PRO A 314 18.94 9.39 9.40
CA PRO A 314 18.55 8.19 10.14
C PRO A 314 17.89 8.50 11.49
N VAL A 315 18.16 9.65 12.12
CA VAL A 315 17.52 10.08 13.36
C VAL A 315 16.12 10.61 13.10
N THR A 316 15.97 11.52 12.13
CA THR A 316 14.65 12.06 11.74
C THR A 316 13.69 10.95 11.32
N CYS A 317 14.22 9.93 10.64
CA CYS A 317 13.45 8.75 10.25
C CYS A 317 13.27 7.69 11.35
N GLY A 318 13.91 7.86 12.51
CA GLY A 318 13.81 6.92 13.63
C GLY A 318 14.50 5.57 13.38
N PHE A 319 15.43 5.49 12.42
CA PHE A 319 16.25 4.30 12.19
C PHE A 319 17.31 4.10 13.26
N CYS A 320 17.72 5.18 13.93
CA CYS A 320 18.65 5.12 15.04
C CYS A 320 18.35 6.25 16.03
N ASN A 321 18.80 6.13 17.28
CA ASN A 321 18.68 7.19 18.28
C ASN A 321 20.07 7.70 18.72
N PRO A 322 20.37 9.01 18.57
CA PRO A 322 21.66 9.59 18.95
C PRO A 322 21.93 9.51 20.45
N LYS A 323 20.88 9.41 21.28
CA LYS A 323 21.00 9.39 22.75
C LYS A 323 21.46 8.05 23.31
N LYS A 324 21.80 7.06 22.47
CA LYS A 324 22.04 5.64 22.87
C LYS A 324 20.91 5.05 23.74
N GLU A 325 19.73 5.68 23.73
CA GLU A 325 18.57 5.10 24.37
C GLU A 325 18.24 3.83 23.60
N CYS A 326 18.19 2.70 24.30
CA CYS A 326 17.87 1.42 23.71
C CYS A 326 16.36 1.39 23.33
N HIS A 327 16.07 0.95 22.11
CA HIS A 327 14.71 0.89 21.56
C HIS A 327 14.46 -0.48 20.94
N ASP A 328 13.18 -0.83 20.88
CA ASP A 328 12.73 -1.96 20.09
C ASP A 328 13.00 -1.72 18.60
N THR A 329 13.29 -2.80 17.89
CA THR A 329 13.48 -2.79 16.44
C THR A 329 12.25 -2.15 15.79
N PHE A 330 12.46 -1.10 15.00
CA PHE A 330 11.38 -0.29 14.41
C PHE A 330 10.32 -1.14 13.69
N ARG A 331 10.76 -2.19 12.98
CA ARG A 331 9.90 -3.10 12.23
C ARG A 331 8.86 -3.82 13.09
N PHE A 332 9.17 -4.08 14.36
CA PHE A 332 8.35 -4.89 15.27
C PHE A 332 7.82 -4.09 16.46
N ARG A 333 7.89 -2.74 16.40
CA ARG A 333 7.60 -1.88 17.55
C ARG A 333 6.19 -2.07 18.13
N LYS A 334 5.22 -2.48 17.31
CA LYS A 334 3.84 -2.74 17.77
C LYS A 334 3.74 -4.11 18.41
N GLU A 335 4.37 -5.10 17.80
CA GLU A 335 4.40 -6.50 18.21
C GLU A 335 5.20 -6.69 19.50
N CYS A 336 6.29 -5.94 19.67
CA CYS A 336 7.15 -5.99 20.85
C CYS A 336 6.38 -5.77 22.16
N LYS A 337 5.39 -4.87 22.18
CA LYS A 337 4.53 -4.67 23.36
C LYS A 337 3.70 -5.91 23.66
N THR A 338 3.14 -6.52 22.62
CA THR A 338 2.31 -7.72 22.71
C THR A 338 3.15 -8.93 23.15
N TRP A 339 4.34 -9.12 22.57
CA TRP A 339 5.26 -10.19 22.92
C TRP A 339 5.76 -10.06 24.36
N ALA A 340 6.11 -8.84 24.79
CA ALA A 340 6.50 -8.59 26.17
C ALA A 340 5.37 -8.90 27.16
N ALA A 341 4.13 -8.47 26.87
CA ALA A 341 2.97 -8.78 27.70
C ALA A 341 2.66 -10.29 27.78
N LYS A 342 3.05 -11.05 26.76
CA LYS A 342 2.91 -12.52 26.72
C LYS A 342 4.07 -13.27 27.38
N GLY A 343 5.09 -12.58 27.89
CA GLY A 343 6.26 -13.20 28.51
C GLY A 343 7.24 -13.81 27.50
N GLU A 344 7.16 -13.47 26.21
CA GLU A 344 8.06 -14.00 25.18
C GLU A 344 9.48 -13.42 25.26
N CYS A 345 9.75 -12.53 26.22
CA CYS A 345 11.06 -11.92 26.44
C CYS A 345 12.11 -12.90 27.01
N GLU A 346 11.68 -13.96 27.69
CA GLU A 346 12.59 -14.97 28.27
C GLU A 346 13.00 -16.04 27.25
N VAL A 347 12.31 -16.13 26.10
CA VAL A 347 12.43 -17.25 25.17
C VAL A 347 12.73 -16.76 23.75
N GLY A 348 13.94 -17.05 23.26
CA GLY A 348 14.33 -16.84 21.87
C GLY A 348 14.82 -15.43 21.51
N ALA A 349 14.67 -15.06 20.23
CA ALA A 349 15.20 -13.82 19.65
C ALA A 349 14.42 -12.55 20.04
N THR A 350 13.30 -12.67 20.77
CA THR A 350 12.44 -11.54 21.13
C THR A 350 13.16 -10.52 21.99
N LYS A 351 14.02 -10.95 22.93
CA LYS A 351 14.79 -10.05 23.79
C LYS A 351 15.77 -9.15 23.01
N SER A 352 16.37 -9.67 21.93
CA SER A 352 17.27 -8.89 21.07
C SER A 352 16.51 -8.01 20.07
N ILE A 353 15.33 -8.45 19.62
CA ILE A 353 14.48 -7.66 18.72
C ILE A 353 13.77 -6.52 19.48
N CYS A 354 13.35 -6.77 20.72
CA CYS A 354 12.50 -5.90 21.52
C CYS A 354 13.13 -5.54 22.89
N PRO A 355 14.38 -5.03 22.92
CA PRO A 355 15.10 -4.87 24.18
C PRO A 355 14.47 -3.82 25.11
N ARG A 356 13.68 -2.86 24.59
CA ARG A 356 13.00 -1.86 25.41
C ARG A 356 11.72 -2.40 26.01
N SER A 357 10.88 -3.04 25.20
CA SER A 357 9.66 -3.69 25.69
C SER A 357 9.97 -4.83 26.66
N CYS A 358 11.10 -5.50 26.48
CA CYS A 358 11.58 -6.57 27.36
C CYS A 358 12.48 -6.10 28.52
N ASN A 359 12.62 -4.79 28.76
CA ASN A 359 13.52 -4.22 29.78
C ASN A 359 15.01 -4.64 29.72
N ALA A 360 15.46 -5.26 28.64
CA ALA A 360 16.86 -5.64 28.43
C ALA A 360 17.80 -4.44 28.24
N CYS A 361 17.24 -3.25 28.04
CA CYS A 361 17.99 -2.00 27.93
C CYS A 361 18.69 -1.56 29.22
N ALA A 362 18.25 -2.02 30.40
CA ALA A 362 18.83 -1.62 31.67
C ALA A 362 20.26 -2.17 31.86
N ASP A 363 20.53 -3.36 31.31
CA ASP A 363 21.81 -4.06 31.46
C ASP A 363 22.94 -3.41 30.66
N GLN A 364 22.62 -2.64 29.61
CA GLN A 364 23.59 -1.98 28.73
C GLN A 364 24.14 -0.64 29.25
N LYS A 365 23.60 -0.09 30.34
CA LYS A 365 24.12 1.16 30.93
C LYS A 365 25.34 0.97 31.84
N ASN A 366 25.65 -0.27 32.20
CA ASN A 366 26.73 -0.63 33.12
C ASN A 366 27.95 -1.27 32.42
N GLN A 367 27.97 -1.27 31.08
CA GLN A 367 29.11 -1.64 30.22
C GLN A 367 29.51 -0.43 29.39
#